data_AF-R0LFA2-F1
#
_entry.id   AF-R0LFA2-F1
#
_cell.length_a   1.000
_cell.length_b   1.000
_cell.length_c   1.000
_cell.angle_alpha   90.00
_cell.angle_beta   90.00
_cell.angle_gamma   90.00
#
_symmetry.space_group_name_H-M   'P 1'
#
loop_
_entity.id
_entity.type
_entity.pdbx_description
1 polymer ?
#
loop_
_entity_poly.entity_id
_entity_poly.type
_entity_poly.pdbx_seq_one_letter_code
_entity_poly.pdbx_strand_id
1 'polypeptide(L)' 'PFTPPIVKRLLGWKKGEQNGQEEKWCEKAVKSLVKKLKKTGQLDELEKAITTQNINTKCITIP' A
#
# COMPACT_ATOMS: atom_id res chain seq x y z
N PRO A 1 5.11 -18.85 0.61
CA PRO A 1 4.17 -17.72 0.41
C PRO A 1 4.93 -16.42 0.12
N PHE A 2 4.92 -15.96 -1.14
CA PHE A 2 5.65 -14.76 -1.56
C PHE A 2 4.75 -13.53 -1.34
N THR A 3 4.89 -12.83 -0.21
CA THR A 3 4.34 -11.49 -0.07
C THR A 3 5.10 -10.57 -1.01
N PRO A 4 4.45 -9.87 -1.94
CA PRO A 4 5.13 -8.95 -2.84
C PRO A 4 5.95 -7.93 -2.01
N PRO A 5 7.23 -7.67 -2.34
CA PRO A 5 8.10 -6.78 -1.56
C PRO A 5 7.46 -5.42 -1.26
N ILE A 6 6.62 -4.94 -2.19
CA ILE A 6 5.90 -3.68 -2.04
C ILE A 6 4.87 -3.68 -0.92
N VAL A 7 4.21 -4.81 -0.61
CA VAL A 7 3.24 -4.89 0.50
C VAL A 7 3.98 -4.69 1.82
N LYS A 8 5.14 -5.35 2.00
CA LYS A 8 5.98 -5.17 3.19
C LYS A 8 6.49 -3.74 3.30
N ARG A 9 6.90 -3.14 2.19
CA ARG A 9 7.36 -1.74 2.17
C ARG A 9 6.25 -0.76 2.54
N LEU A 10 5.06 -0.89 1.96
CA LEU A 10 3.90 -0.03 2.28
C LEU A 10 3.45 -0.20 3.74
N LEU A 11 3.47 -1.41 4.28
CA LEU A 11 3.18 -1.65 5.69
C LEU A 11 4.22 -1.01 6.63
N GLY A 12 5.47 -0.88 6.19
CA GLY A 12 6.51 -0.13 6.93
C GLY A 12 6.23 1.37 7.04
N TRP A 13 5.39 1.93 6.18
CA TRP A 13 4.93 3.33 6.25
C TRP A 13 3.62 3.51 7.04
N LYS A 14 3.05 2.42 7.55
CA LYS A 14 1.84 2.47 8.38
C LYS A 14 2.11 3.26 9.65
N LYS A 15 1.24 4.20 9.99
CA LYS A 15 1.31 4.94 11.27
C LYS A 15 0.55 4.18 12.37
N GLY A 16 1.06 4.26 13.60
CA GLY A 16 0.46 3.72 14.82
C GLY A 16 0.82 2.26 15.13
N GLU A 17 0.98 1.97 16.41
CA GLU A 17 1.07 0.59 16.92
C GLU A 17 -0.30 -0.05 16.83
N GLN A 18 -0.36 -1.18 16.13
CA GLN A 18 -1.58 -1.97 16.04
C GLN A 18 -1.34 -3.30 16.73
N ASN A 19 -2.31 -3.69 17.54
CA ASN A 19 -2.39 -5.02 18.11
C ASN A 19 -2.48 -6.07 16.98
N GLY A 20 -2.04 -7.31 17.23
CA GLY A 20 -1.79 -8.30 16.18
C GLY A 20 -3.00 -8.69 15.30
N GLN A 21 -4.23 -8.38 15.72
CA GLN A 21 -5.43 -8.56 14.89
C GLN A 21 -5.60 -7.44 13.84
N GLU A 22 -5.32 -6.19 14.22
CA GLU A 22 -5.34 -5.05 13.30
C GLU A 22 -4.22 -5.17 12.26
N GLU A 23 -3.03 -5.66 12.63
CA GLU A 23 -1.93 -5.88 11.68
C GLU A 23 -2.33 -6.83 10.54
N LYS A 24 -3.01 -7.94 10.87
CA LYS A 24 -3.53 -8.90 9.87
C LYS A 24 -4.58 -8.26 8.97
N TRP A 25 -5.39 -7.36 9.50
CA TRP A 25 -6.41 -6.67 8.72
C TRP A 25 -5.77 -5.61 7.80
N CYS A 26 -4.76 -4.88 8.29
CA CYS A 26 -3.98 -3.94 7.50
C CYS A 26 -3.21 -4.63 6.38
N GLU A 27 -2.58 -5.79 6.62
CA GLU A 27 -1.94 -6.55 5.55
C GLU A 27 -2.93 -6.95 4.45
N LYS A 28 -4.12 -7.42 4.83
CA LYS A 28 -5.20 -7.75 3.87
C LYS A 28 -5.64 -6.53 3.06
N ALA A 29 -5.81 -5.38 3.72
CA ALA A 29 -6.21 -4.13 3.06
C ALA A 29 -5.15 -3.67 2.04
N VAL A 30 -3.88 -3.62 2.45
CA VAL A 30 -2.76 -3.23 1.57
C VAL A 30 -2.63 -4.22 0.41
N LYS A 31 -2.74 -5.53 0.67
CA LYS A 31 -2.67 -6.56 -0.39
C LYS A 31 -3.79 -6.43 -1.41
N SER A 32 -5.01 -6.13 -0.97
CA SER A 32 -6.16 -5.90 -1.87
C SER A 32 -5.93 -4.64 -2.72
N LEU A 33 -5.47 -3.56 -2.10
CA LEU A 33 -5.15 -2.31 -2.80
C LEU A 33 -4.06 -2.53 -3.85
N VAL A 34 -2.92 -3.14 -3.49
CA VAL A 34 -1.83 -3.46 -4.42
C VAL A 34 -2.33 -4.32 -5.57
N LYS A 35 -3.19 -5.31 -5.31
CA LYS A 35 -3.77 -6.16 -6.36
C LYS A 35 -4.64 -5.36 -7.34
N LYS A 36 -5.42 -4.38 -6.87
CA LYS A 36 -6.21 -3.48 -7.72
C LYS A 36 -5.30 -2.55 -8.53
N LEU A 37 -4.34 -1.89 -7.89
CA LEU A 37 -3.45 -0.92 -8.55
C LEU A 37 -2.49 -1.56 -9.56
N LYS A 38 -2.12 -2.83 -9.36
CA LYS A 38 -1.38 -3.60 -10.38
C LYS A 38 -2.17 -3.78 -11.67
N LYS A 39 -3.50 -3.88 -11.59
CA LYS A 39 -4.36 -4.01 -12.79
C LYS A 39 -4.50 -2.69 -13.53
N THR A 40 -4.51 -1.57 -12.81
CA THR A 40 -4.63 -0.23 -13.40
C THR A 40 -3.28 0.42 -13.74
N GLY A 41 -2.16 -0.20 -13.34
CA GLY A 41 -0.82 0.35 -13.57
C GLY A 41 -0.46 1.54 -12.67
N GLN A 42 -1.19 1.76 -11.58
CA GLN A 42 -1.01 2.92 -10.67
C GLN A 42 -0.15 2.58 -9.44
N LEU A 43 0.49 1.41 -9.41
CA LEU A 43 1.25 0.94 -8.26
C LEU A 43 2.50 1.79 -7.98
N ASP A 44 3.23 2.16 -9.03
CA ASP A 44 4.41 3.02 -8.94
C ASP A 44 4.08 4.41 -8.37
N GLU A 45 2.93 4.97 -8.75
CA GLU A 45 2.49 6.26 -8.24
C GLU A 45 2.13 6.18 -6.74
N LEU A 46 1.47 5.11 -6.29
CA LEU A 46 1.23 4.86 -4.86
C LEU A 46 2.54 4.77 -4.08
N GLU A 47 3.50 4.00 -4.59
CA GLU A 47 4.81 3.87 -3.95
C GLU A 47 5.51 5.23 -3.83
N LYS A 48 5.52 6.01 -4.91
CA LYS A 48 6.10 7.35 -4.94
C LYS A 48 5.40 8.27 -3.94
N ALA A 49 4.07 8.29 -3.92
CA ALA A 49 3.29 9.15 -3.02
C ALA A 49 3.61 8.90 -1.55
N ILE A 50 3.70 7.62 -1.16
CA ILE A 50 3.97 7.23 0.23
C ILE A 50 5.43 7.49 0.60
N THR A 51 6.39 7.11 -0.25
CA THR A 51 7.82 7.23 0.06
C THR A 51 8.34 8.67 0.03
N THR A 52 7.82 9.48 -0.89
CA THR A 52 8.24 10.89 -1.03
C THR A 52 7.38 11.85 -0.20
N GLN A 53 6.25 11.37 0.35
CA GLN A 53 5.28 12.19 1.09
C GLN A 53 4.87 13.45 0.32
N ASN A 54 4.83 13.36 -1.02
CA ASN A 54 4.61 14.49 -1.92
C ASN A 54 3.12 14.60 -2.26
N ILE A 55 2.54 15.77 -1.97
CA ILE A 55 1.13 16.06 -2.28
C ILE A 55 0.84 16.21 -3.78
N ASN A 56 1.88 16.44 -4.59
CA ASN A 56 1.75 16.65 -6.05
C ASN A 56 1.78 15.33 -6.85
N THR A 57 1.72 14.17 -6.20
CA THR A 57 1.57 12.89 -6.92
C THR A 57 0.21 12.78 -7.59
N LYS A 58 0.13 12.01 -8.68
CA LYS A 58 -1.13 11.81 -9.41
C LYS A 58 -2.15 11.07 -8.54
N CYS A 59 -3.43 11.26 -8.85
CA CYS A 59 -4.51 10.55 -8.18
C CYS A 59 -4.38 9.02 -8.35
N ILE A 60 -4.53 8.31 -7.25
CA ILE A 60 -4.56 6.85 -7.18
C ILE A 60 -6.02 6.44 -7.04
N THR A 61 -6.59 5.91 -8.12
CA THR A 61 -8.02 5.62 -8.21
C THR A 61 -8.27 4.12 -8.11
N ILE A 62 -9.33 3.75 -7.39
CA ILE A 62 -9.82 2.38 -7.31
C ILE A 62 -11.26 2.33 -7.81
N PRO A 63 -11.64 1.31 -8.59
CA PRO A 63 -13.05 1.00 -8.84
C PRO A 63 -13.67 0.32 -7.61
#